data_AF-A0A829Q489-F1
#
_entry.id   AF-A0A829Q489-F1
#
_cell.length_a   1.000
_cell.length_b   1.000
_cell.length_c   1.000
_cell.angle_alpha   90.00
_cell.angle_beta   90.00
_cell.angle_gamma   90.00
#
_symmetry.space_group_name_H-M   'P 1'
#
loop_
_entity.id
_entity.type
_entity.pdbx_description
1 polymer ?
#
loop_
_entity_poly.entity_id
_entity_poly.type
_entity_poly.pdbx_seq_one_letter_code
_entity_poly.pdbx_strand_id
1 'polypeptide(L)'
;MVDRNSVVVIDENVPLDTAALFGCAMLTGFGAVTHTASVRPGDSVAVLGLGGVGLAVVMSAAAAGAGEVLAIDPVPAKRELALELGATSACAPDEAPGGHDWVFEVVGSAAVLEQAYALTGRGGGTVSVGLPHPDARISLPALNIVAEGRSILGSYMGSAQPQQDIPAMLALWRAGRLPVEKLKSDDLPLSDINIALDALAEGQAVRQILRPGVSA
;
A
#
# COMPACT_ATOMS: atom_id res chain seq x y z
N MET A 1 -19.83 -12.44 -15.35
CA MET A 1 -19.09 -12.45 -16.62
C MET A 1 -18.10 -11.29 -16.56
N VAL A 2 -16.83 -11.54 -16.84
CA VAL A 2 -15.75 -10.53 -16.82
C VAL A 2 -15.00 -10.56 -18.16
N ASP A 3 -14.34 -9.47 -18.52
CA ASP A 3 -13.50 -9.41 -19.71
C ASP A 3 -12.28 -10.33 -19.54
N ARG A 4 -11.86 -11.01 -20.62
CA ARG A 4 -10.72 -11.93 -20.58
C ARG A 4 -9.43 -11.23 -20.15
N ASN A 5 -9.25 -9.96 -20.51
CA ASN A 5 -8.07 -9.18 -20.14
C ASN A 5 -8.02 -8.83 -18.64
N SER A 6 -9.13 -8.99 -17.93
CA SER A 6 -9.22 -8.83 -16.47
C SER A 6 -8.97 -10.14 -15.70
N VAL A 7 -8.68 -11.25 -16.39
CA VAL A 7 -8.46 -12.56 -15.77
C VAL A 7 -6.96 -12.89 -15.74
N VAL A 8 -6.43 -13.12 -14.55
CA VAL A 8 -5.08 -13.65 -14.35
C VAL A 8 -5.20 -15.09 -13.87
N VAL A 9 -4.57 -16.01 -14.59
CA VAL A 9 -4.55 -17.43 -14.23
C VAL A 9 -3.49 -17.65 -13.16
N ILE A 10 -3.87 -18.32 -12.08
CA ILE A 10 -2.98 -18.67 -10.95
C ILE A 10 -2.98 -20.20 -10.76
N ASP A 11 -1.96 -20.72 -10.09
CA ASP A 11 -1.89 -22.15 -9.78
C ASP A 11 -3.05 -22.58 -8.87
N GLU A 12 -3.59 -23.78 -9.13
CA GLU A 12 -4.71 -24.35 -8.37
C GLU A 12 -4.41 -24.57 -6.88
N ASN A 13 -3.13 -24.63 -6.50
CA ASN A 13 -2.70 -24.85 -5.13
C ASN A 13 -2.65 -23.57 -4.28
N VAL A 14 -2.93 -22.39 -4.85
CA VAL A 14 -3.01 -21.13 -4.10
C VAL A 14 -4.38 -21.06 -3.41
N PRO A 15 -4.44 -20.97 -2.06
CA PRO A 15 -5.71 -20.81 -1.37
C PRO A 15 -6.47 -19.58 -1.88
N LEU A 16 -7.76 -19.74 -2.18
CA LEU A 16 -8.55 -18.67 -2.82
C LEU A 16 -8.72 -17.42 -1.96
N ASP A 17 -8.74 -17.57 -0.64
CA ASP A 17 -8.77 -16.44 0.29
C ASP A 17 -7.47 -15.63 0.28
N THR A 18 -6.33 -16.30 0.08
CA THR A 18 -5.03 -15.67 -0.13
C THR A 18 -4.97 -15.03 -1.51
N ALA A 19 -5.42 -15.73 -2.55
CA ALA A 19 -5.49 -15.21 -3.93
C ALA A 19 -6.31 -13.92 -4.02
N ALA A 20 -7.43 -13.84 -3.29
CA ALA A 20 -8.32 -12.68 -3.27
C ALA A 20 -7.63 -11.38 -2.80
N LEU A 21 -6.53 -11.47 -2.04
CA LEU A 21 -5.81 -10.30 -1.54
C LEU A 21 -4.95 -9.62 -2.63
N PHE A 22 -4.61 -10.33 -3.71
CA PHE A 22 -3.71 -9.83 -4.76
C PHE A 22 -4.38 -8.97 -5.83
N GLY A 23 -5.72 -8.86 -5.86
CA GLY A 23 -6.43 -8.18 -6.96
C GLY A 23 -6.58 -6.66 -6.83
N CYS A 24 -6.33 -6.10 -5.65
CA CYS A 24 -6.53 -4.66 -5.38
C CYS A 24 -5.37 -4.06 -4.60
N ALA A 25 -5.46 -3.93 -3.27
CA ALA A 25 -4.43 -3.20 -2.51
C ALA A 25 -3.03 -3.76 -2.67
N MET A 26 -2.87 -5.08 -2.65
CA MET A 26 -1.54 -5.67 -2.84
C MET A 26 -0.97 -5.31 -4.20
N LEU A 27 -1.77 -5.42 -5.28
CA LEU A 27 -1.36 -5.01 -6.62
C LEU A 27 -0.99 -3.53 -6.67
N THR A 28 -1.83 -2.67 -6.09
CA THR A 28 -1.59 -1.22 -6.07
C THR A 28 -0.33 -0.86 -5.30
N GLY A 29 -0.13 -1.43 -4.11
CA GLY A 29 1.04 -1.16 -3.27
C GLY A 29 2.32 -1.72 -3.86
N PHE A 30 2.26 -2.95 -4.39
CA PHE A 30 3.38 -3.59 -5.09
C PHE A 30 3.82 -2.75 -6.29
N GLY A 31 2.88 -2.42 -7.18
CA GLY A 31 3.19 -1.63 -8.36
C GLY A 31 3.65 -0.20 -8.03
N ALA A 32 3.10 0.43 -6.98
CA ALA A 32 3.58 1.74 -6.53
C ALA A 32 5.07 1.70 -6.17
N VAL A 33 5.51 0.63 -5.50
CA VAL A 33 6.91 0.42 -5.13
C VAL A 33 7.77 0.03 -6.34
N THR A 34 7.35 -0.96 -7.13
CA THR A 34 8.20 -1.57 -8.17
C THR A 34 8.18 -0.82 -9.49
N HIS A 35 7.07 -0.20 -9.85
CA HIS A 35 6.89 0.48 -11.14
C HIS A 35 6.98 1.99 -10.97
N THR A 36 6.11 2.58 -10.14
CA THR A 36 6.00 4.05 -10.05
C THR A 36 7.24 4.66 -9.38
N ALA A 37 7.61 4.18 -8.19
CA ALA A 37 8.83 4.61 -7.51
C ALA A 37 10.08 3.89 -8.04
N SER A 38 9.94 2.65 -8.51
CA SER A 38 11.10 1.80 -8.85
C SER A 38 12.12 1.74 -7.70
N VAL A 39 11.62 1.52 -6.48
CA VAL A 39 12.42 1.46 -5.24
C VAL A 39 13.57 0.48 -5.40
N ARG A 40 14.77 0.93 -5.02
CA ARG A 40 16.00 0.16 -5.13
C ARG A 40 16.44 -0.37 -3.77
N PRO A 41 17.21 -1.47 -3.74
CA PRO A 41 17.82 -1.92 -2.51
C PRO A 41 18.64 -0.80 -1.85
N GLY A 42 18.37 -0.55 -0.57
CA GLY A 42 19.02 0.50 0.22
C GLY A 42 18.30 1.86 0.22
N ASP A 43 17.30 2.09 -0.64
CA ASP A 43 16.49 3.32 -0.59
C ASP A 43 15.76 3.43 0.76
N SER A 44 15.56 4.66 1.23
CA SER A 44 14.72 4.98 2.39
C SER A 44 13.28 5.28 1.96
N VAL A 45 12.32 4.61 2.60
CA VAL A 45 10.90 4.69 2.26
C VAL A 45 10.10 5.16 3.46
N ALA A 46 9.21 6.14 3.28
CA ALA A 46 8.18 6.49 4.25
C ALA A 46 6.77 6.27 3.68
N VAL A 47 5.84 5.77 4.49
CA VAL A 47 4.48 5.43 4.07
C VAL A 47 3.47 6.11 4.99
N LEU A 48 2.71 7.07 4.47
CA LEU A 48 1.64 7.77 5.19
C LEU A 48 0.30 7.09 4.92
N GLY A 49 -0.31 6.60 6.00
CA GLY A 49 -1.58 5.86 5.98
C GLY A 49 -1.34 4.35 5.89
N LEU A 50 -1.74 3.62 6.93
CA LEU A 50 -1.51 2.18 7.08
C LEU A 50 -2.82 1.39 6.95
N GLY A 51 -3.61 1.73 5.93
CA GLY A 51 -4.72 0.89 5.46
C GLY A 51 -4.22 -0.27 4.59
N GLY A 52 -5.13 -1.00 3.93
CA GLY A 52 -4.76 -2.16 3.12
C GLY A 52 -3.70 -1.88 2.04
N VAL A 53 -3.76 -0.71 1.38
CA VAL A 53 -2.75 -0.31 0.38
C VAL A 53 -1.44 0.13 1.04
N GLY A 54 -1.49 0.87 2.14
CA GLY A 54 -0.29 1.32 2.85
C GLY A 54 0.52 0.16 3.40
N LEU A 55 -0.15 -0.82 4.02
CA LEU A 55 0.50 -2.05 4.48
C LEU A 55 1.06 -2.88 3.31
N ALA A 56 0.41 -2.85 2.14
CA ALA A 56 0.95 -3.44 0.92
C ALA A 56 2.22 -2.73 0.44
N VAL A 57 2.29 -1.39 0.50
CA VAL A 57 3.50 -0.62 0.19
C VAL A 57 4.62 -0.98 1.17
N VAL A 58 4.34 -1.08 2.48
CA VAL A 58 5.32 -1.48 3.50
C VAL A 58 5.93 -2.84 3.17
N MET A 59 5.10 -3.87 2.98
CA MET A 59 5.59 -5.21 2.64
C MET A 59 6.36 -5.22 1.32
N SER A 60 5.89 -4.47 0.32
CA SER A 60 6.51 -4.43 -1.00
C SER A 60 7.85 -3.70 -0.97
N ALA A 61 7.99 -2.63 -0.20
CA ALA A 61 9.25 -1.91 -0.01
C ALA A 61 10.28 -2.79 0.70
N ALA A 62 9.86 -3.50 1.76
CA ALA A 62 10.72 -4.48 2.43
C ALA A 62 11.13 -5.62 1.48
N ALA A 63 10.21 -6.14 0.67
CA ALA A 63 10.50 -7.16 -0.34
C ALA A 63 11.38 -6.64 -1.49
N ALA A 64 11.34 -5.34 -1.81
CA ALA A 64 12.24 -4.70 -2.78
C ALA A 64 13.66 -4.47 -2.20
N GLY A 65 13.84 -4.62 -0.89
CA GLY A 65 15.13 -4.46 -0.21
C GLY A 65 15.42 -3.01 0.22
N ALA A 66 14.38 -2.19 0.42
CA ALA A 66 14.53 -0.86 1.02
C ALA A 66 15.37 -0.96 2.33
N GLY A 67 16.29 -0.01 2.52
CA GLY A 67 17.17 0.00 3.69
C GLY A 67 16.45 0.45 4.96
N GLU A 68 15.48 1.36 4.79
CA GLU A 68 14.60 1.86 5.85
C GLU A 68 13.16 1.90 5.31
N VAL A 69 12.21 1.48 6.13
CA VAL A 69 10.77 1.58 5.86
C VAL A 69 10.09 2.16 7.09
N LEU A 70 9.81 3.47 7.06
CA LEU A 70 9.09 4.19 8.11
C LEU A 70 7.57 4.13 7.85
N ALA A 71 6.83 3.56 8.79
CA ALA A 71 5.38 3.48 8.75
C ALA A 71 4.70 4.60 9.57
N ILE A 72 3.82 5.39 8.97
CA ILE A 72 3.24 6.59 9.57
C ILE A 72 1.71 6.49 9.58
N ASP A 73 1.12 6.41 10.78
CA ASP A 73 -0.34 6.41 10.98
C ASP A 73 -0.70 6.90 12.38
N PRO A 74 -1.81 7.66 12.57
CA PRO A 74 -2.24 8.08 13.90
C PRO A 74 -2.64 6.93 14.82
N VAL A 75 -3.00 5.75 14.29
CA VAL A 75 -3.49 4.61 15.08
C VAL A 75 -2.33 3.71 15.52
N PRO A 76 -2.04 3.57 16.84
CA PRO A 76 -0.97 2.70 17.35
C PRO A 76 -1.02 1.25 16.83
N ALA A 77 -2.19 0.61 16.86
CA ALA A 77 -2.34 -0.78 16.42
C ALA A 77 -1.95 -1.01 14.95
N LYS A 78 -2.18 -0.01 14.07
CA LYS A 78 -1.76 -0.10 12.66
C LYS A 78 -0.24 0.00 12.51
N ARG A 79 0.40 0.80 13.36
CA ARG A 79 1.86 0.93 13.41
C ARG A 79 2.51 -0.37 13.89
N GLU A 80 1.95 -0.99 14.91
CA GLU A 80 2.40 -2.32 15.40
C GLU A 80 2.29 -3.38 14.29
N LEU A 81 1.16 -3.43 13.59
CA LEU A 81 0.99 -4.33 12.46
C LEU A 81 1.99 -4.04 11.32
N ALA A 82 2.29 -2.77 11.03
CA ALA A 82 3.26 -2.43 10.00
C ALA A 82 4.69 -2.91 10.35
N LEU A 83 5.10 -2.83 11.62
CA LEU A 83 6.38 -3.37 12.09
C LEU A 83 6.45 -4.89 11.86
N GLU A 84 5.36 -5.61 12.13
CA GLU A 84 5.26 -7.04 11.85
C GLU A 84 5.31 -7.41 10.36
N LEU A 85 5.03 -6.44 9.49
CA LEU A 85 4.94 -6.59 8.04
C LEU A 85 6.18 -6.08 7.28
N GLY A 86 7.23 -5.67 8.01
CA GLY A 86 8.52 -5.30 7.44
C GLY A 86 8.86 -3.81 7.52
N ALA A 87 8.04 -2.99 8.18
CA ALA A 87 8.49 -1.64 8.57
C ALA A 87 9.65 -1.75 9.56
N THR A 88 10.68 -0.94 9.37
CA THR A 88 11.85 -0.86 10.26
C THR A 88 11.56 0.01 11.49
N SER A 89 10.66 0.98 11.33
CA SER A 89 10.26 1.92 12.36
C SER A 89 8.83 2.40 12.09
N ALA A 90 8.15 2.92 13.12
CA ALA A 90 6.83 3.50 12.97
C ALA A 90 6.63 4.66 13.95
N CYS A 91 5.91 5.69 13.53
CA CYS A 91 5.68 6.89 14.35
C CYS A 91 4.31 7.53 14.07
N ALA A 92 3.87 8.43 14.96
CA ALA A 92 2.71 9.26 14.68
C ALA A 92 3.03 10.31 13.60
N PRO A 93 2.02 10.87 12.91
CA PRO A 93 2.27 11.82 11.82
C PRO A 93 3.08 13.06 12.21
N ASP A 94 2.91 13.58 13.42
CA ASP A 94 3.59 14.75 13.95
C ASP A 94 5.05 14.49 14.38
N GLU A 95 5.44 13.23 14.46
CA GLU A 95 6.79 12.77 14.85
C GLU A 95 7.64 12.37 13.63
N ALA A 96 7.07 12.38 12.42
CA ALA A 96 7.70 11.84 11.23
C ALA A 96 8.93 12.65 10.80
N PRO A 97 10.15 12.06 10.79
CA PRO A 97 11.32 12.72 10.24
C PRO A 97 11.21 12.84 8.71
N GLY A 98 11.78 13.90 8.15
CA GLY A 98 11.88 14.06 6.70
C GLY A 98 13.24 13.62 6.15
N GLY A 99 13.36 13.62 4.83
CA GLY A 99 14.61 13.30 4.12
C GLY A 99 14.62 11.97 3.36
N HIS A 100 13.47 11.34 3.14
CA HIS A 100 13.39 10.00 2.53
C HIS A 100 13.49 10.03 0.99
N ASP A 101 14.07 8.98 0.40
CA ASP A 101 14.18 8.84 -1.05
C ASP A 101 12.79 8.70 -1.69
N TRP A 102 11.90 7.93 -1.06
CA TRP A 102 10.52 7.75 -1.50
C TRP A 102 9.53 7.95 -0.36
N VAL A 103 8.52 8.77 -0.60
CA VAL A 103 7.41 8.97 0.34
C VAL A 103 6.09 8.66 -0.32
N PHE A 104 5.38 7.66 0.18
CA PHE A 104 4.09 7.22 -0.33
C PHE A 104 2.95 7.85 0.47
N GLU A 105 2.09 8.59 -0.22
CA GLU A 105 0.82 9.06 0.32
C GLU A 105 -0.29 8.10 -0.08
N VAL A 106 -0.93 7.47 0.91
CA VAL A 106 -1.89 6.37 0.70
C VAL A 106 -3.20 6.60 1.47
N VAL A 107 -3.51 7.85 1.80
CA VAL A 107 -4.73 8.25 2.53
C VAL A 107 -5.80 8.79 1.58
N GLY A 108 -5.40 9.50 0.53
CA GLY A 108 -6.28 10.27 -0.34
C GLY A 108 -6.61 11.64 0.25
N SER A 109 -5.65 12.29 0.91
CA SER A 109 -5.84 13.61 1.51
C SER A 109 -4.82 14.61 0.98
N ALA A 110 -5.28 15.79 0.55
CA ALA A 110 -4.41 16.87 0.10
C ALA A 110 -3.41 17.31 1.18
N ALA A 111 -3.86 17.40 2.44
CA ALA A 111 -2.99 17.76 3.56
C ALA A 111 -1.90 16.69 3.81
N VAL A 112 -2.27 15.41 3.71
CA VAL A 112 -1.31 14.31 3.87
C VAL A 112 -0.35 14.27 2.68
N LEU A 113 -0.78 14.64 1.47
CA LEU A 113 0.08 14.74 0.30
C LEU A 113 1.10 15.88 0.42
N GLU A 114 0.70 17.04 0.93
CA GLU A 114 1.63 18.12 1.26
C GLU A 114 2.64 17.70 2.33
N GLN A 115 2.19 16.99 3.36
CA GLN A 115 3.08 16.42 4.38
C GLN A 115 4.05 15.41 3.77
N ALA A 116 3.57 14.48 2.94
CA ALA A 116 4.40 13.51 2.25
C ALA A 116 5.49 14.19 1.39
N TYR A 117 5.13 15.28 0.71
CA TYR A 117 6.08 16.09 -0.04
C TYR A 117 7.12 16.76 0.86
N ALA A 118 6.71 17.28 2.03
CA ALA A 118 7.63 17.88 2.98
C ALA A 118 8.66 16.86 3.52
N LEU A 119 8.23 15.61 3.77
CA LEU A 119 9.08 14.51 4.24
C LEU A 119 10.02 13.96 3.16
N THR A 120 9.80 14.29 1.89
CA THR A 120 10.64 13.82 0.78
C THR A 120 12.03 14.47 0.83
N GLY A 121 13.08 13.69 0.61
CA GLY A 121 14.47 14.15 0.59
C GLY A 121 14.88 14.85 -0.71
N ARG A 122 16.10 15.38 -0.73
CA ARG A 122 16.69 15.95 -1.95
C ARG A 122 16.92 14.83 -2.97
N GLY A 123 16.47 15.03 -4.21
CA GLY A 123 16.53 14.04 -5.29
C GLY A 123 15.47 12.94 -5.19
N GLY A 124 14.64 12.94 -4.15
CA GLY A 124 13.62 11.93 -3.91
C GLY A 124 12.29 12.20 -4.62
N GLY A 125 11.33 11.31 -4.38
CA GLY A 125 9.99 11.38 -4.95
C GLY A 125 8.87 11.16 -3.96
N THR A 126 7.81 11.95 -4.09
CA THR A 126 6.53 11.71 -3.44
C THR A 126 5.60 10.97 -4.38
N VAL A 127 5.07 9.82 -3.95
CA VAL A 127 4.13 9.02 -4.74
C VAL A 127 2.74 9.16 -4.14
N SER A 128 1.83 9.81 -4.86
CA SER A 128 0.41 9.86 -4.51
C SER A 128 -0.28 8.60 -5.06
N VAL A 129 -0.69 7.75 -4.13
CA VAL A 129 -1.45 6.51 -4.39
C VAL A 129 -2.90 6.69 -3.96
N GLY A 130 -3.13 7.46 -2.90
CA GLY A 130 -4.45 7.84 -2.43
C GLY A 130 -5.24 8.63 -3.48
N LEU A 131 -6.57 8.54 -3.40
CA LEU A 131 -7.48 9.27 -4.30
C LEU A 131 -8.16 10.40 -3.52
N PRO A 132 -7.64 11.65 -3.60
CA PRO A 132 -8.29 12.79 -2.97
C PRO A 132 -9.57 13.20 -3.68
N HIS A 133 -10.39 13.99 -2.98
CA HIS A 133 -11.58 14.60 -3.57
C HIS A 133 -11.21 15.41 -4.83
N PRO A 134 -11.99 15.37 -5.93
CA PRO A 134 -11.65 16.04 -7.20
C PRO A 134 -11.37 17.55 -7.09
N ASP A 135 -12.03 18.21 -6.12
CA ASP A 135 -11.85 19.65 -5.86
C ASP A 135 -10.68 19.97 -4.93
N ALA A 136 -10.08 18.95 -4.30
CA ALA A 136 -8.92 19.16 -3.44
C ALA A 136 -7.74 19.71 -4.25
N ARG A 137 -6.98 20.60 -3.62
CA ARG A 137 -5.77 21.21 -4.20
C ARG A 137 -4.65 21.11 -3.19
N ILE A 138 -3.42 21.03 -3.69
CA ILE A 138 -2.20 21.09 -2.88
C ILE A 138 -1.43 22.37 -3.22
N SER A 139 -0.67 22.87 -2.25
CA SER A 139 0.20 24.03 -2.34
C SER A 139 1.61 23.65 -1.92
N LEU A 140 2.55 23.71 -2.87
CA LEU A 140 3.92 23.24 -2.66
C LEU A 140 4.95 24.33 -2.96
N PRO A 141 6.09 24.37 -2.24
CA PRO A 141 7.20 25.26 -2.56
C PRO A 141 7.80 24.91 -3.93
N ALA A 142 7.58 25.78 -4.92
CA ALA A 142 8.06 25.57 -6.28
C ALA A 142 9.59 25.46 -6.38
N LEU A 143 10.32 26.16 -5.50
CA LEU A 143 11.79 26.13 -5.49
C LEU A 143 12.31 24.71 -5.18
N ASN A 144 11.66 23.95 -4.30
CA ASN A 144 12.13 22.62 -3.90
C ASN A 144 12.12 21.63 -5.06
N ILE A 145 11.20 21.79 -6.02
CA ILE A 145 11.13 20.94 -7.22
C ILE A 145 12.45 21.03 -8.00
N VAL A 146 12.95 22.25 -8.22
CA VAL A 146 14.15 22.48 -9.04
C VAL A 146 15.43 22.44 -8.21
N ALA A 147 15.48 23.18 -7.10
CA ALA A 147 16.69 23.35 -6.29
C ALA A 147 17.06 22.10 -5.48
N GLU A 148 16.10 21.22 -5.21
CA GLU A 148 16.31 19.97 -4.50
C GLU A 148 16.06 18.75 -5.38
N GLY A 149 15.62 18.93 -6.63
CA GLY A 149 15.33 17.84 -7.54
C GLY A 149 14.21 16.91 -7.06
N ARG A 150 13.22 17.42 -6.31
CA ARG A 150 12.08 16.62 -5.84
C ARG A 150 11.10 16.36 -6.96
N SER A 151 10.51 15.16 -6.96
CA SER A 151 9.46 14.75 -7.89
C SER A 151 8.14 14.43 -7.19
N ILE A 152 7.04 14.55 -7.94
CA ILE A 152 5.70 14.13 -7.51
C ILE A 152 5.13 13.23 -8.59
N LEU A 153 4.74 12.02 -8.20
CA LEU A 153 4.31 10.97 -9.11
C LEU A 153 2.91 10.49 -8.70
N GLY A 154 2.04 10.26 -9.67
CA GLY A 154 0.76 9.59 -9.46
C GLY A 154 0.89 8.09 -9.72
N SER A 155 0.26 7.27 -8.87
CA SER A 155 0.28 5.81 -8.98
C SER A 155 -1.14 5.23 -9.01
N TYR A 156 -1.80 5.32 -10.17
CA TYR A 156 -3.13 4.74 -10.33
C TYR A 156 -3.03 3.22 -10.47
N MET A 157 -3.69 2.47 -9.57
CA MET A 157 -3.61 0.99 -9.52
C MET A 157 -2.16 0.47 -9.48
N GLY A 158 -1.23 1.23 -8.91
CA GLY A 158 0.19 0.86 -8.85
C GLY A 158 0.92 0.95 -10.19
N SER A 159 0.33 1.53 -11.24
CA SER A 159 0.82 1.38 -12.62
C SER A 159 1.01 -0.09 -13.00
N ALA A 160 0.21 -0.96 -12.38
CA ALA A 160 0.46 -2.39 -12.34
C ALA A 160 0.20 -3.07 -13.69
N GLN A 161 0.88 -4.18 -13.88
CA GLN A 161 0.73 -5.10 -15.00
C GLN A 161 0.26 -6.45 -14.43
N PRO A 162 -1.07 -6.67 -14.25
CA PRO A 162 -1.57 -7.79 -13.44
C PRO A 162 -1.09 -9.17 -13.88
N GLN A 163 -0.92 -9.38 -15.19
CA GLN A 163 -0.45 -10.66 -15.76
C GLN A 163 0.99 -10.99 -15.36
N GLN A 164 1.80 -9.99 -15.03
CA GLN A 164 3.20 -10.13 -14.59
C GLN A 164 3.29 -10.02 -13.06
N ASP A 165 2.61 -9.06 -12.48
CA ASP A 165 2.74 -8.69 -11.07
C ASP A 165 2.12 -9.74 -10.14
N ILE A 166 0.94 -10.30 -10.48
CA ILE A 166 0.30 -11.30 -9.61
C ILE A 166 1.16 -12.57 -9.50
N PRO A 167 1.68 -13.17 -10.60
CA PRO A 167 2.63 -14.28 -10.49
C PRO A 167 3.89 -13.93 -9.69
N ALA A 168 4.44 -12.72 -9.85
CA ALA A 168 5.61 -12.27 -9.09
C ALA A 168 5.31 -12.16 -7.57
N MET A 169 4.17 -11.57 -7.21
CA MET A 169 3.71 -11.48 -5.82
C MET A 169 3.47 -12.87 -5.22
N LEU A 170 2.88 -13.81 -5.98
CA LEU A 170 2.70 -15.19 -5.53
C LEU A 170 4.03 -15.90 -5.29
N ALA A 171 5.05 -15.64 -6.12
CA ALA A 171 6.39 -16.18 -5.89
C ALA A 171 7.02 -15.61 -4.60
N LEU A 172 6.87 -14.31 -4.34
CA LEU A 172 7.33 -13.69 -3.09
C LEU A 172 6.59 -14.23 -1.86
N TRP A 173 5.28 -14.41 -1.98
CA TRP A 173 4.44 -15.01 -0.95
C TRP A 173 4.89 -16.44 -0.61
N ARG A 174 5.08 -17.30 -1.63
CA ARG A 174 5.62 -18.66 -1.45
C ARG A 174 7.00 -18.68 -0.79
N ALA A 175 7.82 -17.67 -1.05
CA ALA A 175 9.12 -17.49 -0.42
C ALA A 175 9.05 -16.90 1.01
N GLY A 176 7.85 -16.65 1.54
CA GLY A 176 7.64 -16.06 2.87
C GLY A 176 7.98 -14.57 2.95
N ARG A 177 8.19 -13.90 1.81
CA ARG A 177 8.61 -12.49 1.74
C ARG A 177 7.45 -11.51 1.63
N LEU A 178 6.24 -12.02 1.48
CA LEU A 178 5.02 -11.22 1.33
C LEU A 178 3.90 -11.90 2.15
N PRO A 179 3.88 -11.74 3.48
CA PRO A 179 2.96 -12.45 4.38
C PRO A 179 1.54 -11.86 4.34
N VAL A 180 0.88 -11.91 3.17
CA VAL A 180 -0.39 -11.24 2.89
C VAL A 180 -1.53 -11.69 3.80
N GLU A 181 -1.47 -12.90 4.36
CA GLU A 181 -2.47 -13.43 5.28
C GLU A 181 -2.61 -12.58 6.54
N LYS A 182 -1.53 -11.92 6.96
CA LYS A 182 -1.56 -10.99 8.09
C LYS A 182 -2.40 -9.73 7.83
N LEU A 183 -2.75 -9.44 6.57
CA LEU A 183 -3.71 -8.36 6.26
C LEU A 183 -5.16 -8.74 6.54
N LYS A 184 -5.46 -10.04 6.66
CA LYS A 184 -6.81 -10.54 6.89
C LYS A 184 -7.19 -10.31 8.35
N SER A 185 -8.08 -9.36 8.58
CA SER A 185 -8.69 -9.13 9.90
C SER A 185 -9.81 -10.12 10.17
N ASP A 186 -10.62 -10.47 9.17
CA ASP A 186 -11.81 -11.31 9.36
C ASP A 186 -12.09 -12.28 8.19
N ASP A 187 -12.88 -13.30 8.49
CA ASP A 187 -13.45 -14.28 7.55
C ASP A 187 -14.92 -14.50 7.89
N LEU A 188 -15.82 -13.96 7.08
CA LEU A 188 -17.24 -13.87 7.37
C LEU A 188 -18.06 -14.47 6.22
N PRO A 189 -19.26 -15.02 6.47
CA PRO A 189 -20.17 -15.34 5.38
C PRO A 189 -20.62 -14.06 4.67
N LEU A 190 -20.91 -14.15 3.38
CA LEU A 190 -21.41 -13.00 2.60
C LEU A 190 -22.72 -12.42 3.16
N SER A 191 -23.50 -13.21 3.92
CA SER A 191 -24.70 -12.72 4.63
C SER A 191 -24.40 -11.58 5.61
N ASP A 192 -23.16 -11.51 6.11
CA ASP A 192 -22.76 -10.57 7.16
C ASP A 192 -22.06 -9.34 6.57
N ILE A 193 -22.23 -9.09 5.26
CA ILE A 193 -21.60 -7.99 4.53
C ILE A 193 -21.82 -6.62 5.18
N ASN A 194 -22.99 -6.37 5.77
CA ASN A 194 -23.27 -5.08 6.43
C ASN A 194 -22.40 -4.88 7.68
N ILE A 195 -22.23 -5.94 8.50
CA ILE A 195 -21.34 -5.92 9.68
C ILE A 195 -19.90 -5.66 9.22
N ALA A 196 -19.48 -6.32 8.14
CA ALA A 196 -18.15 -6.10 7.58
C ALA A 196 -17.95 -4.65 7.10
N LEU A 197 -18.96 -4.03 6.49
CA LEU A 197 -18.92 -2.64 6.05
C LEU A 197 -18.89 -1.66 7.22
N ASP A 198 -19.61 -1.95 8.31
CA ASP A 198 -19.58 -1.14 9.53
C ASP A 198 -18.19 -1.18 10.19
N ALA A 199 -17.59 -2.36 10.35
CA ALA A 199 -16.23 -2.52 10.88
C ALA A 199 -15.17 -1.81 10.02
N LEU A 200 -15.37 -1.78 8.69
CA LEU A 200 -14.53 -1.00 7.78
C LEU A 200 -14.68 0.51 8.00
N ALA A 201 -15.91 0.99 8.18
CA ALA A 201 -16.19 2.41 8.42
C ALA A 201 -15.64 2.90 9.77
N GLU A 202 -15.63 2.02 10.78
CA GLU A 202 -15.04 2.29 12.10
C GLU A 202 -13.50 2.17 12.12
N GLY A 203 -12.89 1.73 11.02
CA GLY A 203 -11.44 1.58 10.88
C GLY A 203 -10.86 0.40 11.68
N GLN A 204 -11.70 -0.55 12.07
CA GLN A 204 -11.31 -1.76 12.83
C GLN A 204 -10.82 -2.89 11.92
N ALA A 205 -11.15 -2.84 10.64
CA ALA A 205 -10.78 -3.85 9.66
C ALA A 205 -9.67 -3.38 8.69
N VAL A 206 -8.83 -4.33 8.26
CA VAL A 206 -7.81 -4.12 7.21
C VAL A 206 -8.28 -4.78 5.92
N ARG A 207 -8.40 -6.11 5.91
CA ARG A 207 -9.02 -6.90 4.84
C ARG A 207 -9.93 -7.97 5.44
N GLN A 208 -11.13 -8.06 4.91
CA GLN A 208 -12.12 -9.04 5.34
C GLN A 208 -12.45 -9.94 4.16
N ILE A 209 -12.36 -11.25 4.37
CA ILE A 209 -12.76 -12.23 3.37
C ILE A 209 -14.24 -12.52 3.56
N LEU A 210 -15.03 -12.33 2.51
CA LEU A 210 -16.44 -12.72 2.49
C LEU A 210 -16.57 -14.03 1.72
N ARG A 211 -17.09 -15.06 2.40
CA ARG A 211 -17.36 -16.37 1.80
C ARG A 211 -18.71 -16.30 1.08
N PRO A 212 -18.74 -16.30 -0.27
CA PRO A 212 -20.00 -16.41 -0.99
C PRO A 212 -20.64 -17.74 -0.61
N GLY A 213 -21.88 -17.67 -0.13
CA GLY A 213 -22.62 -18.86 0.28
C GLY A 213 -22.77 -19.83 -0.88
N VAL A 214 -22.00 -20.91 -0.85
CA VAL A 214 -22.34 -22.16 -1.52
C VAL A 214 -22.23 -23.21 -0.42
N SER A 215 -23.39 -23.63 0.11
CA SER A 215 -23.44 -24.95 0.74
C SER A 215 -22.89 -25.94 -0.28
N ALA A 216 -22.04 -26.86 0.17
CA ALA A 216 -21.43 -27.91 -0.63
C ALA A 216 -22.42 -28.58 -1.60
#